data_AF-A0A2E5XKS3-F1
#
_entry.id   AF-A0A2E5XKS3-F1
#
_cell.length_a   1.000
_cell.length_b   1.000
_cell.length_c   1.000
_cell.angle_alpha   90.00
_cell.angle_beta   90.00
_cell.angle_gamma   90.00
#
_symmetry.space_group_name_H-M   'P 1'
#
loop_
_entity.id
_entity.type
_entity.pdbx_description
1 polymer ?
#
loop_
_entity_poly.entity_id
_entity_poly.type
_entity_poly.pdbx_seq_one_letter_code
_entity_poly.pdbx_strand_id
1 'polypeptide(L)'
;MAVRVFDTRSRKKRELVTIEEGKVGLYACGITPYSPSHIGHARQAISFDIIVRWLRKSGFEVSYITNFTDVDDKIIAVANDEGVDFLEVANRNIDDYFESMDSLNVIRADAYPRVTETIPEIIEMIEKLMEKGHAYLADDGVYFEIDTSPDKYGQLTGQTLEMVRSGAGGRVDKTGSGKRDHRDFALWKMAKPDEPFWESPWGDGRPGWHIECSAMSLKHLGERFDIHGGGSDLIFPHHEAEIFQSECCLGHDPVVQYWIHNGMINIDGEKMSKSLGNFWTISDALERVDPLVLRYTLINAPYRQPVDFNQVMIDDSENHQGRLLSCYGEGLSRHGRGDWGGFPELVDAAKRLEDGMNDDFNTRVALVEVQAVAKWLRVQLQSGGPEEGISGAVGWISEFAGDVLGLLPTDIEVLAMMESNQEVKEEIAPRVESLLAEREDARNSKDWGRADEIRDELAGMGVVVEDGPEGASWRIE
;
A
#
# COMPACT_ATOMS: atom_id res chain seq x y z
N MET A 1 22.53 -4.17 -7.00
CA MET A 1 23.22 -3.11 -6.22
C MET A 1 22.79 -3.23 -4.75
N ALA A 2 23.43 -2.55 -3.80
CA ALA A 2 22.90 -2.48 -2.43
C ALA A 2 21.58 -1.69 -2.40
N VAL A 3 20.62 -2.12 -1.57
CA VAL A 3 19.35 -1.41 -1.38
C VAL A 3 19.62 -0.06 -0.73
N ARG A 4 19.08 1.01 -1.29
CA ARG A 4 19.10 2.36 -0.71
C ARG A 4 17.69 2.82 -0.43
N VAL A 5 17.51 3.48 0.70
CA VAL A 5 16.21 3.91 1.22
C VAL A 5 16.27 5.39 1.51
N PHE A 6 15.25 6.16 1.14
CA PHE A 6 15.15 7.54 1.61
C PHE A 6 14.73 7.57 3.08
N ASP A 7 15.67 7.97 3.92
CA ASP A 7 15.42 8.14 5.34
C ASP A 7 14.95 9.57 5.61
N THR A 8 13.73 9.68 6.13
CA THR A 8 13.05 10.94 6.44
C THR A 8 13.83 11.74 7.47
N ARG A 9 14.44 11.08 8.46
CA ARG A 9 15.22 11.74 9.51
C ARG A 9 16.45 12.45 8.94
N SER A 10 17.18 11.79 8.04
CA SER A 10 18.38 12.36 7.39
C SER A 10 18.10 13.14 6.09
N ARG A 11 16.87 13.05 5.55
CA ARG A 11 16.42 13.68 4.30
C ARG A 11 17.24 13.31 3.07
N LYS A 12 17.84 12.12 3.06
CA LYS A 12 18.65 11.62 1.95
C LYS A 12 18.46 10.12 1.78
N LYS A 13 18.73 9.64 0.56
CA LYS A 13 18.86 8.20 0.31
C LYS A 13 20.14 7.70 0.98
N ARG A 14 20.02 6.63 1.78
CA ARG A 14 21.11 5.96 2.49
C ARG A 14 21.10 4.49 2.11
N GLU A 15 22.26 3.85 2.06
CA GLU A 15 22.34 2.40 1.98
C GLU A 15 21.66 1.76 3.20
N LEU A 16 20.87 0.71 2.98
CA LEU A 16 20.22 -0.05 4.03
C LEU A 16 21.25 -0.96 4.70
N VAL A 17 21.72 -0.54 5.87
CA VAL A 17 22.58 -1.33 6.75
C VAL A 17 21.74 -1.79 7.93
N THR A 18 21.61 -3.11 8.11
CA THR A 18 20.77 -3.72 9.14
C THR A 18 21.48 -3.80 10.50
N ILE A 19 20.71 -3.81 11.60
CA ILE A 19 21.24 -3.98 12.96
C ILE A 19 21.86 -5.38 13.10
N GLU A 20 21.13 -6.40 12.68
CA GLU A 20 21.62 -7.76 12.56
C GLU A 20 21.82 -8.08 11.06
N GLU A 21 23.01 -8.59 10.70
CA GLU A 21 23.35 -8.85 9.30
C GLU A 21 22.32 -9.76 8.62
N GLY A 22 21.74 -9.29 7.52
CA GLY A 22 20.76 -10.04 6.73
C GLY A 22 19.33 -10.06 7.29
N LYS A 23 19.05 -9.42 8.44
CA LYS A 23 17.71 -9.35 9.02
C LYS A 23 17.17 -7.92 9.07
N VAL A 24 15.87 -7.75 8.81
CA VAL A 24 15.19 -6.47 8.87
C VAL A 24 14.01 -6.55 9.82
N GLY A 25 14.04 -5.79 10.91
CA GLY A 25 12.85 -5.48 11.71
C GLY A 25 12.13 -4.27 11.13
N LEU A 26 10.90 -4.46 10.64
CA LEU A 26 10.08 -3.40 10.03
C LEU A 26 8.76 -3.25 10.78
N TYR A 27 8.50 -2.04 11.29
CA TYR A 27 7.19 -1.64 11.81
C TYR A 27 6.55 -0.60 10.90
N ALA A 28 5.29 -0.81 10.51
CA ALA A 28 4.50 0.20 9.81
C ALA A 28 3.21 0.49 10.58
N CYS A 29 3.00 1.73 11.00
CA CYS A 29 1.78 2.14 11.71
C CYS A 29 0.54 1.77 10.90
N GLY A 30 -0.36 0.95 11.45
CA GLY A 30 -1.56 0.50 10.75
C GLY A 30 -2.73 1.47 10.90
N ILE A 31 -3.95 0.94 10.81
CA ILE A 31 -5.17 1.76 10.75
C ILE A 31 -5.88 1.85 12.11
N THR A 32 -6.71 2.88 12.26
CA THR A 32 -7.81 2.89 13.23
C THR A 32 -9.06 2.31 12.54
N PRO A 33 -9.51 1.08 12.86
CA PRO A 33 -10.61 0.42 12.17
C PRO A 33 -11.98 0.90 12.68
N TYR A 34 -12.31 2.18 12.48
CA TYR A 34 -13.61 2.77 12.84
C TYR A 34 -14.60 2.82 11.66
N SER A 35 -14.15 2.48 10.46
CA SER A 35 -14.94 2.45 9.22
C SER A 35 -14.26 1.56 8.17
N PRO A 36 -14.97 1.23 7.07
CA PRO A 36 -14.35 0.53 5.96
C PRO A 36 -13.08 1.23 5.46
N SER A 37 -12.14 0.43 4.98
CA SER A 37 -10.86 0.92 4.50
C SER A 37 -11.01 1.71 3.20
N HIS A 38 -10.13 2.69 3.00
CA HIS A 38 -10.16 3.54 1.81
C HIS A 38 -8.88 3.45 1.01
N ILE A 39 -8.89 4.04 -0.19
CA ILE A 39 -7.77 3.99 -1.14
C ILE A 39 -6.46 4.51 -0.53
N GLY A 40 -6.52 5.43 0.43
CA GLY A 40 -5.35 5.89 1.20
C GLY A 40 -4.72 4.76 2.03
N HIS A 41 -5.54 3.94 2.72
CA HIS A 41 -5.05 2.75 3.41
C HIS A 41 -4.45 1.74 2.43
N ALA A 42 -5.10 1.51 1.28
CA ALA A 42 -4.58 0.62 0.23
C ALA A 42 -3.20 1.07 -0.26
N ARG A 43 -3.02 2.37 -0.55
CA ARG A 43 -1.72 2.92 -0.98
C ARG A 43 -0.62 2.64 0.03
N GLN A 44 -0.89 2.84 1.32
CA GLN A 44 0.07 2.53 2.35
C GLN A 44 0.38 1.02 2.40
N ALA A 45 -0.64 0.18 2.53
CA ALA A 45 -0.48 -1.26 2.64
C ALA A 45 0.29 -1.85 1.45
N ILE A 46 -0.07 -1.47 0.21
CA ILE A 46 0.63 -1.88 -1.02
C ILE A 46 2.08 -1.39 -1.03
N SER A 47 2.36 -0.18 -0.54
CA SER A 47 3.73 0.35 -0.47
C SER A 47 4.61 -0.53 0.41
N PHE A 48 4.16 -0.85 1.63
CA PHE A 48 4.93 -1.69 2.55
C PHE A 48 4.98 -3.16 2.13
N ASP A 49 3.93 -3.67 1.50
CA ASP A 49 3.92 -4.98 0.84
C ASP A 49 5.02 -5.09 -0.22
N ILE A 50 5.11 -4.14 -1.16
CA ILE A 50 6.16 -4.15 -2.20
C ILE A 50 7.56 -4.00 -1.59
N ILE A 51 7.72 -3.17 -0.57
CA ILE A 51 8.98 -3.03 0.16
C ILE A 51 9.39 -4.38 0.77
N VAL A 52 8.48 -5.06 1.45
CA VAL A 52 8.77 -6.36 2.09
C VAL A 52 9.03 -7.44 1.04
N ARG A 53 8.24 -7.51 -0.04
CA ARG A 53 8.49 -8.41 -1.18
C ARG A 53 9.89 -8.21 -1.75
N TRP A 54 10.27 -6.95 -1.97
CA TRP A 54 11.60 -6.62 -2.51
C TRP A 54 12.74 -6.95 -1.54
N LEU A 55 12.59 -6.65 -0.25
CA LEU A 55 13.60 -6.99 0.75
C LEU A 55 13.79 -8.51 0.86
N ARG A 56 12.69 -9.27 0.92
CA ARG A 56 12.74 -10.75 0.90
C ARG A 56 13.39 -11.27 -0.39
N LYS A 57 13.04 -10.71 -1.55
CA LYS A 57 13.69 -11.03 -2.84
C LYS A 57 15.19 -10.72 -2.85
N SER A 58 15.59 -9.65 -2.16
CA SER A 58 16.98 -9.22 -2.02
C SER A 58 17.78 -10.06 -1.00
N GLY A 59 17.17 -11.09 -0.41
CA GLY A 59 17.82 -12.04 0.50
C GLY A 59 17.72 -11.69 1.98
N PHE A 60 16.95 -10.68 2.37
CA PHE A 60 16.73 -10.35 3.78
C PHE A 60 15.67 -11.25 4.43
N GLU A 61 15.92 -11.66 5.67
CA GLU A 61 14.87 -12.16 6.56
C GLU A 61 14.13 -10.96 7.15
N VAL A 62 12.84 -10.80 6.83
CA VAL A 62 12.06 -9.62 7.23
C VAL A 62 11.00 -10.01 8.25
N SER A 63 11.06 -9.38 9.43
CA SER A 63 9.97 -9.35 10.43
C SER A 63 9.13 -8.09 10.23
N TYR A 64 8.01 -8.23 9.54
CA TYR A 64 7.09 -7.15 9.21
C TYR A 64 5.91 -7.11 10.20
N ILE A 65 5.78 -6.00 10.93
CA ILE A 65 4.74 -5.78 11.94
C ILE A 65 3.92 -4.55 11.55
N THR A 66 2.59 -4.64 11.66
CA THR A 66 1.69 -3.49 11.51
C THR A 66 0.53 -3.61 12.47
N ASN A 67 0.13 -2.56 13.18
CA ASN A 67 -0.84 -2.67 14.27
C ASN A 67 -2.29 -2.39 13.84
N PHE A 68 -3.23 -2.69 14.73
CA PHE A 68 -4.56 -2.09 14.71
C PHE A 68 -4.75 -1.22 15.95
N THR A 69 -5.09 0.05 15.76
CA THR A 69 -5.53 0.95 16.83
C THR A 69 -7.00 0.68 17.12
N ASP A 70 -7.28 -0.42 17.80
CA ASP A 70 -8.62 -0.98 18.01
C ASP A 70 -9.37 -0.38 19.22
N VAL A 71 -8.82 0.66 19.83
CA VAL A 71 -9.50 1.58 20.73
C VAL A 71 -9.06 3.02 20.43
N ASP A 72 -10.00 3.88 20.09
CA ASP A 72 -9.76 5.31 19.83
C ASP A 72 -11.08 6.10 19.99
N ASP A 73 -10.96 7.42 20.15
CA ASP A 73 -12.08 8.36 20.21
C ASP A 73 -13.08 8.13 19.05
N LYS A 74 -12.59 7.82 17.84
CA LYS A 74 -13.44 7.58 16.66
C LYS A 74 -14.21 6.27 16.73
N ILE A 75 -13.59 5.19 17.23
CA ILE A 75 -14.25 3.89 17.37
C ILE A 75 -15.36 3.99 18.43
N ILE A 76 -15.04 4.61 19.57
CA ILE A 76 -15.99 4.83 20.67
C ILE A 76 -17.18 5.68 20.18
N ALA A 77 -16.93 6.73 19.40
CA ALA A 77 -18.00 7.55 18.85
C ALA A 77 -18.96 6.75 17.94
N VAL A 78 -18.43 5.94 17.01
CA VAL A 78 -19.25 5.08 16.14
C VAL A 78 -20.02 4.04 16.93
N ALA A 79 -19.37 3.40 17.91
CA ALA A 79 -19.99 2.40 18.77
C ALA A 79 -21.16 2.97 19.58
N ASN A 80 -21.00 4.18 20.12
CA ASN A 80 -22.06 4.90 20.83
C ASN A 80 -23.22 5.28 19.91
N ASP A 81 -22.94 5.76 18.70
CA ASP A 81 -23.96 6.14 17.71
C ASP A 81 -24.79 4.92 17.26
N GLU A 82 -24.16 3.75 17.16
CA GLU A 82 -24.81 2.49 16.77
C GLU A 82 -25.41 1.69 17.93
N GLY A 83 -25.02 2.00 19.17
CA GLY A 83 -25.45 1.27 20.37
C GLY A 83 -24.85 -0.14 20.49
N VAL A 84 -23.60 -0.32 20.04
CA VAL A 84 -22.87 -1.60 20.07
C VAL A 84 -21.56 -1.50 20.87
N ASP A 85 -20.91 -2.63 21.13
CA ASP A 85 -19.60 -2.64 21.77
C ASP A 85 -18.51 -2.08 20.82
N PHE A 86 -17.53 -1.36 21.34
CA PHE A 86 -16.48 -0.75 20.51
C PHE A 86 -15.62 -1.79 19.78
N LEU A 87 -15.45 -2.99 20.33
CA LEU A 87 -14.75 -4.08 19.66
C LEU A 87 -15.56 -4.65 18.50
N GLU A 88 -16.89 -4.54 18.51
CA GLU A 88 -17.71 -4.93 17.35
C GLU A 88 -17.41 -4.03 16.15
N VAL A 89 -17.31 -2.72 16.39
CA VAL A 89 -16.89 -1.74 15.37
C VAL A 89 -15.46 -2.01 14.91
N ALA A 90 -14.52 -2.23 15.83
CA ALA A 90 -13.14 -2.50 15.47
C ALA A 90 -13.00 -3.78 14.64
N ASN A 91 -13.58 -4.89 15.10
CA ASN A 91 -13.43 -6.21 14.48
C ASN A 91 -14.03 -6.27 13.08
N ARG A 92 -15.25 -5.75 12.87
CA ARG A 92 -15.87 -5.78 11.53
C ARG A 92 -15.06 -4.98 10.51
N ASN A 93 -14.41 -3.90 10.93
CA ASN A 93 -13.58 -3.08 10.04
C ASN A 93 -12.15 -3.64 9.88
N ILE A 94 -11.68 -4.47 10.83
CA ILE A 94 -10.48 -5.29 10.65
C ILE A 94 -10.74 -6.40 9.62
N ASP A 95 -11.91 -7.03 9.67
CA ASP A 95 -12.32 -8.03 8.68
C ASP A 95 -12.42 -7.41 7.28
N ASP A 96 -13.06 -6.23 7.15
CA ASP A 96 -13.10 -5.44 5.90
C ASP A 96 -11.70 -5.06 5.40
N TYR A 97 -10.79 -4.63 6.30
CA TYR A 97 -9.40 -4.36 5.94
C TYR A 97 -8.75 -5.59 5.32
N PHE A 98 -8.91 -6.75 5.94
CA PHE A 98 -8.31 -7.97 5.45
C PHE A 98 -8.88 -8.43 4.11
N GLU A 99 -10.19 -8.40 3.92
CA GLU A 99 -10.83 -8.71 2.64
C GLU A 99 -10.37 -7.75 1.53
N SER A 100 -10.33 -6.46 1.83
CA SER A 100 -9.86 -5.41 0.91
C SER A 100 -8.40 -5.62 0.50
N MET A 101 -7.50 -5.86 1.47
CA MET A 101 -6.07 -6.01 1.21
C MET A 101 -5.74 -7.32 0.49
N ASP A 102 -6.45 -8.42 0.82
CA ASP A 102 -6.31 -9.69 0.11
C ASP A 102 -6.72 -9.56 -1.36
N SER A 103 -7.83 -8.88 -1.63
CA SER A 103 -8.30 -8.61 -3.00
C SER A 103 -7.26 -7.82 -3.80
N LEU A 104 -6.52 -6.92 -3.14
CA LEU A 104 -5.44 -6.14 -3.73
C LEU A 104 -4.08 -6.87 -3.74
N ASN A 105 -4.03 -8.18 -3.46
CA ASN A 105 -2.83 -9.01 -3.41
C ASN A 105 -1.73 -8.45 -2.49
N VAL A 106 -2.12 -7.87 -1.36
CA VAL A 106 -1.23 -7.40 -0.31
C VAL A 106 -0.87 -8.59 0.58
N ILE A 107 0.42 -8.85 0.80
CA ILE A 107 0.84 -9.89 1.75
C ILE A 107 0.41 -9.51 3.16
N ARG A 108 0.05 -10.51 3.96
CA ARG A 108 -0.16 -10.31 5.39
C ARG A 108 1.18 -9.99 6.07
N ALA A 109 1.17 -9.02 6.99
CA ALA A 109 2.25 -8.83 7.94
C ALA A 109 2.44 -10.08 8.81
N ASP A 110 3.64 -10.23 9.39
CA ASP A 110 3.99 -11.36 10.24
C ASP A 110 3.30 -11.27 11.61
N ALA A 111 2.89 -10.06 12.04
CA ALA A 111 1.99 -9.87 13.17
C ALA A 111 1.14 -8.59 13.05
N TYR A 112 -0.05 -8.64 13.66
CA TYR A 112 -0.99 -7.53 13.77
C TYR A 112 -1.32 -7.20 15.23
N PRO A 113 -0.40 -6.61 16.02
CA PRO A 113 -0.67 -6.31 17.42
C PRO A 113 -1.82 -5.31 17.58
N ARG A 114 -2.61 -5.53 18.62
CA ARG A 114 -3.76 -4.70 18.98
C ARG A 114 -3.45 -3.87 20.23
N VAL A 115 -4.02 -2.68 20.31
CA VAL A 115 -3.82 -1.78 21.45
C VAL A 115 -4.42 -2.39 22.70
N THR A 116 -5.62 -2.97 22.60
CA THR A 116 -6.27 -3.62 23.75
C THR A 116 -5.49 -4.80 24.32
N GLU A 117 -4.55 -5.36 23.56
CA GLU A 117 -3.69 -6.49 23.94
C GLU A 117 -2.29 -6.06 24.42
N THR A 118 -1.99 -4.75 24.39
CA THR A 118 -0.67 -4.17 24.70
C THR A 118 -0.73 -3.16 25.86
N ILE A 119 -1.83 -3.13 26.58
CA ILE A 119 -2.04 -2.23 27.73
C ILE A 119 -0.95 -2.37 28.81
N PRO A 120 -0.52 -3.58 29.21
CA PRO A 120 0.53 -3.72 30.22
C PRO A 120 1.85 -3.04 29.80
N GLU A 121 2.28 -3.23 28.56
CA GLU A 121 3.52 -2.63 28.04
C GLU A 121 3.39 -1.10 27.91
N ILE A 122 2.20 -0.60 27.55
CA ILE A 122 1.92 0.83 27.53
C ILE A 122 2.05 1.43 28.94
N ILE A 123 1.42 0.81 29.95
CA ILE A 123 1.50 1.29 31.34
C ILE A 123 2.96 1.28 31.81
N GLU A 124 3.71 0.20 31.58
CA GLU A 124 5.13 0.10 31.95
C GLU A 124 5.97 1.22 31.29
N MET A 125 5.71 1.52 30.02
CA MET A 125 6.40 2.59 29.31
C MET A 125 6.13 3.97 29.93
N ILE A 126 4.88 4.24 30.30
CA ILE A 126 4.49 5.51 30.92
C ILE A 126 5.09 5.63 32.32
N GLU A 127 5.12 4.56 33.11
CA GLU A 127 5.80 4.53 34.42
C GLU A 127 7.28 4.91 34.27
N LYS A 128 8.01 4.28 33.33
CA LYS A 128 9.41 4.62 33.05
C LYS A 128 9.60 6.08 32.63
N LEU A 129 8.71 6.61 31.79
CA LEU A 129 8.75 8.01 31.37
C LEU A 129 8.54 8.98 32.54
N MET A 130 7.64 8.65 33.48
CA MET A 130 7.46 9.44 34.70
C MET A 130 8.68 9.34 35.63
N GLU A 131 9.21 8.14 35.86
CA GLU A 131 10.39 7.92 36.69
C GLU A 131 11.60 8.71 36.20
N LYS A 132 11.76 8.83 34.88
CA LYS A 132 12.81 9.60 34.22
C LYS A 132 12.51 11.10 34.12
N GLY A 133 11.34 11.55 34.57
CA GLY A 133 10.96 12.96 34.59
C GLY A 133 10.55 13.53 33.24
N HIS A 134 10.12 12.69 32.29
CA HIS A 134 9.64 13.08 30.96
C HIS A 134 8.11 13.19 30.87
N ALA A 135 7.40 12.69 31.88
CA ALA A 135 5.94 12.72 31.93
C ALA A 135 5.42 13.26 33.27
N TYR A 136 4.21 13.81 33.25
CA TYR A 136 3.53 14.30 34.45
C TYR A 136 2.05 13.93 34.45
N LEU A 137 1.51 13.77 35.66
CA LEU A 137 0.08 13.64 35.90
C LEU A 137 -0.59 15.02 35.89
N ALA A 138 -1.71 15.13 35.18
CA ALA A 138 -2.64 16.25 35.17
C ALA A 138 -4.03 15.75 35.57
N ASP A 139 -5.00 16.67 35.68
CA ASP A 139 -6.36 16.36 36.12
C ASP A 139 -7.12 15.40 35.17
N ASP A 140 -6.76 15.39 33.89
CA ASP A 140 -7.44 14.64 32.82
C ASP A 140 -6.59 13.52 32.19
N GLY A 141 -5.37 13.28 32.70
CA GLY A 141 -4.50 12.22 32.18
C GLY A 141 -3.03 12.39 32.51
N VAL A 142 -2.22 11.54 31.89
CA VAL A 142 -0.75 11.63 31.92
C VAL A 142 -0.26 12.18 30.59
N TYR A 143 0.63 13.18 30.64
CA TYR A 143 1.15 13.86 29.47
C TYR A 143 2.67 13.75 29.38
N PHE A 144 3.20 13.70 28.17
CA PHE A 144 4.63 13.85 27.90
C PHE A 144 5.00 15.34 27.90
N GLU A 145 6.04 15.71 28.63
CA GLU A 145 6.56 17.08 28.70
C GLU A 145 7.66 17.29 27.66
N ILE A 146 7.33 17.93 26.54
CA ILE A 146 8.25 18.07 25.40
C ILE A 146 9.53 18.83 25.77
N ASP A 147 9.42 19.82 26.65
CA ASP A 147 10.56 20.66 27.04
C ASP A 147 11.62 19.90 27.87
N THR A 148 11.35 18.66 28.28
CA THR A 148 12.35 17.77 28.92
C THR A 148 13.30 17.12 27.92
N SER A 149 13.01 17.17 26.61
CA SER A 149 13.85 16.60 25.55
C SER A 149 13.77 17.42 24.25
N PRO A 150 14.11 18.72 24.29
CA PRO A 150 13.88 19.65 23.18
C PRO A 150 14.66 19.31 21.90
N ASP A 151 15.75 18.54 22.03
CA ASP A 151 16.59 18.04 20.92
C ASP A 151 15.89 16.97 20.06
N LYS A 152 14.83 16.34 20.58
CA LYS A 152 14.03 15.36 19.83
C LYS A 152 13.00 16.00 18.89
N TYR A 153 12.64 17.25 19.15
CA TYR A 153 11.66 17.96 18.34
C TYR A 153 12.19 18.21 16.93
N GLY A 154 11.36 17.98 15.92
CA GLY A 154 11.73 18.31 14.54
C GLY A 154 12.66 17.32 13.87
N GLN A 155 12.98 16.19 14.50
CA GLN A 155 13.90 15.21 13.92
C GLN A 155 13.42 14.72 12.55
N LEU A 156 12.10 14.59 12.35
CA LEU A 156 11.52 14.18 11.08
C LEU A 156 11.10 15.37 10.23
N THR A 157 10.36 16.34 10.80
CA THR A 157 9.85 17.51 10.05
C THR A 157 10.93 18.49 9.63
N GLY A 158 12.02 18.60 10.40
CA GLY A 158 13.11 19.56 10.21
C GLY A 158 12.83 20.93 10.82
N GLN A 159 11.72 21.07 11.53
CA GLN A 159 11.35 22.31 12.22
C GLN A 159 11.99 22.35 13.61
N THR A 160 12.64 23.43 13.99
CA THR A 160 13.08 23.59 15.38
C THR A 160 11.95 24.13 16.26
N LEU A 161 12.02 23.87 17.57
CA LEU A 161 11.10 24.48 18.54
C LEU A 161 11.09 26.01 18.47
N GLU A 162 12.23 26.63 18.19
CA GLU A 162 12.35 28.08 18.04
C GLU A 162 11.62 28.59 16.79
N MET A 163 11.67 27.86 15.67
CA MET A 163 10.93 28.19 14.44
C MET A 163 9.41 28.15 14.66
N VAL A 164 8.92 27.16 15.42
CA VAL A 164 7.50 27.09 15.78
C VAL A 164 7.12 28.20 16.75
N ARG A 165 7.95 28.49 17.78
CA ARG A 165 7.73 29.59 18.74
C ARG A 165 7.66 30.96 18.07
N SER A 166 8.49 31.20 17.05
CA SER A 166 8.51 32.45 16.30
C SER A 166 7.38 32.55 15.25
N GLY A 167 6.92 31.41 14.70
CA GLY A 167 5.80 31.34 13.76
C GLY A 167 4.40 31.29 14.39
N ALA A 168 4.28 30.85 15.64
CA ALA A 168 3.02 30.74 16.39
C ALA A 168 2.56 32.07 17.04
N GLY A 169 3.04 33.21 16.54
CA GLY A 169 2.63 34.53 16.96
C GLY A 169 1.14 34.79 16.67
N GLY A 170 0.26 34.34 17.58
CA GLY A 170 -1.13 34.77 17.63
C GLY A 170 -2.24 33.71 17.56
N ARG A 171 -1.98 32.40 17.75
CA ARG A 171 -3.05 31.37 17.75
C ARG A 171 -2.97 30.36 18.91
N VAL A 172 -2.62 30.80 20.11
CA VAL A 172 -2.57 29.93 21.31
C VAL A 172 -3.62 30.38 22.32
N ASP A 173 -4.88 30.51 21.87
CA ASP A 173 -6.00 30.70 22.80
C ASP A 173 -6.73 29.37 22.99
N LYS A 174 -6.62 28.86 24.23
CA LYS A 174 -7.27 27.66 24.83
C LYS A 174 -6.63 26.31 24.49
N THR A 175 -5.55 26.00 25.21
CA THR A 175 -5.17 24.61 25.50
C THR A 175 -6.20 23.96 26.41
N GLY A 176 -6.45 22.66 26.24
CA GLY A 176 -7.25 21.87 27.19
C GLY A 176 -6.81 22.11 28.63
N SER A 177 -7.74 22.04 29.58
CA SER A 177 -7.59 22.59 30.93
C SER A 177 -6.44 22.01 31.78
N GLY A 178 -5.87 20.86 31.43
CA GLY A 178 -4.84 20.16 32.22
C GLY A 178 -3.38 20.27 31.75
N LYS A 179 -3.09 20.72 30.51
CA LYS A 179 -1.73 20.71 29.97
C LYS A 179 -0.87 21.88 30.49
N ARG A 180 0.40 21.61 30.83
CA ARG A 180 1.41 22.64 31.12
C ARG A 180 1.81 23.41 29.87
N ASP A 181 1.92 22.72 28.73
CA ASP A 181 2.19 23.31 27.42
C ASP A 181 1.23 22.76 26.35
N HIS A 182 0.82 23.60 25.40
CA HIS A 182 -0.02 23.20 24.26
C HIS A 182 0.56 22.06 23.41
N ARG A 183 1.88 21.97 23.36
CA ARG A 183 2.63 20.98 22.57
C ARG A 183 2.66 19.61 23.25
N ASP A 184 2.53 19.56 24.57
CA ASP A 184 2.50 18.32 25.33
C ASP A 184 1.36 17.41 24.83
N PHE A 185 1.61 16.12 24.73
CA PHE A 185 0.66 15.15 24.20
C PHE A 185 0.33 14.07 25.23
N ALA A 186 -0.89 13.56 25.16
CA ALA A 186 -1.37 12.57 26.12
C ALA A 186 -0.67 11.24 25.91
N LEU A 187 -0.20 10.65 27.00
CA LEU A 187 0.25 9.27 27.11
C LEU A 187 -0.87 8.37 27.61
N TRP A 188 -1.64 8.86 28.59
CA TRP A 188 -2.83 8.19 29.14
C TRP A 188 -3.94 9.22 29.29
N LYS A 189 -5.14 8.92 28.80
CA LYS A 189 -6.34 9.75 28.97
C LYS A 189 -7.21 9.11 30.05
N MET A 190 -7.64 9.88 31.04
CA MET A 190 -8.62 9.37 32.02
C MET A 190 -9.95 9.05 31.32
N ALA A 191 -10.59 7.98 31.75
CA ALA A 191 -11.85 7.54 31.19
C ALA A 191 -12.95 8.56 31.53
N LYS A 192 -13.78 8.88 30.54
CA LYS A 192 -15.05 9.56 30.79
C LYS A 192 -16.12 8.52 31.16
N PRO A 193 -17.25 8.95 31.76
CA PRO A 193 -18.38 8.06 31.98
C PRO A 193 -18.75 7.33 30.69
N ASP A 194 -18.99 6.03 30.79
CA ASP A 194 -19.42 5.15 29.71
C ASP A 194 -18.40 4.96 28.55
N GLU A 195 -17.13 5.40 28.71
CA GLU A 195 -16.03 5.02 27.80
C GLU A 195 -15.35 3.71 28.26
N PRO A 196 -14.81 2.87 27.34
CA PRO A 196 -13.99 1.74 27.72
C PRO A 196 -12.71 2.20 28.43
N PHE A 197 -12.28 1.42 29.43
CA PHE A 197 -11.13 1.75 30.25
C PHE A 197 -10.37 0.52 30.72
N TRP A 198 -9.14 0.78 31.17
CA TRP A 198 -8.28 -0.14 31.88
C TRP A 198 -7.84 0.52 33.20
N GLU A 199 -7.68 -0.30 34.23
CA GLU A 199 -7.10 0.15 35.49
C GLU A 199 -5.62 0.52 35.28
N SER A 200 -5.18 1.62 35.88
CA SER A 200 -3.78 2.06 35.83
C SER A 200 -3.35 2.72 37.15
N PRO A 201 -2.04 2.91 37.39
CA PRO A 201 -1.55 3.63 38.57
C PRO A 201 -2.06 5.07 38.71
N TRP A 202 -2.59 5.64 37.63
CA TRP A 202 -3.09 7.02 37.58
C TRP A 202 -4.62 7.10 37.70
N GLY A 203 -5.30 5.96 37.65
CA GLY A 203 -6.76 5.86 37.57
C GLY A 203 -7.24 5.22 36.27
N ASP A 204 -8.54 4.96 36.21
CA ASP A 204 -9.19 4.33 35.07
C ASP A 204 -9.04 5.21 33.81
N GLY A 205 -8.55 4.62 32.73
CA GLY A 205 -8.34 5.34 31.50
C GLY A 205 -7.94 4.48 30.33
N ARG A 206 -7.35 5.11 29.33
CA ARG A 206 -6.97 4.49 28.06
C ARG A 206 -5.75 5.17 27.46
N PRO A 207 -4.99 4.48 26.59
CA PRO A 207 -3.81 5.06 25.96
C PRO A 207 -4.12 6.32 25.15
N GLY A 208 -3.13 7.21 25.07
CA GLY A 208 -3.08 8.25 24.06
C GLY A 208 -2.55 7.70 22.73
N TRP A 209 -3.06 8.21 21.61
CA TRP A 209 -2.80 7.68 20.26
C TRP A 209 -1.32 7.31 19.95
N HIS A 210 -0.36 8.10 20.42
CA HIS A 210 1.05 7.91 20.07
C HIS A 210 1.74 6.76 20.84
N ILE A 211 1.37 6.55 22.12
CA ILE A 211 2.10 5.61 23.01
C ILE A 211 1.95 4.15 22.57
N GLU A 212 0.86 3.88 21.87
CA GLU A 212 0.46 2.59 21.32
C GLU A 212 1.57 2.01 20.43
N CYS A 213 1.95 2.75 19.38
CA CYS A 213 2.93 2.31 18.39
C CYS A 213 4.33 2.17 19.00
N SER A 214 4.70 3.07 19.92
CA SER A 214 5.95 2.94 20.68
C SER A 214 6.00 1.64 21.48
N ALA A 215 4.99 1.33 22.28
CA ALA A 215 4.97 0.11 23.09
C ALA A 215 4.90 -1.17 22.24
N MET A 216 4.02 -1.20 21.22
CA MET A 216 3.86 -2.36 20.34
C MET A 216 5.11 -2.63 19.51
N SER A 217 5.74 -1.61 18.92
CA SER A 217 6.96 -1.80 18.12
C SER A 217 8.11 -2.34 18.96
N LEU A 218 8.32 -1.81 20.16
CA LEU A 218 9.35 -2.29 21.09
C LEU A 218 9.11 -3.72 21.57
N LYS A 219 7.84 -4.08 21.85
CA LYS A 219 7.45 -5.44 22.25
C LYS A 219 7.78 -6.47 21.16
N HIS A 220 7.59 -6.12 19.90
CA HIS A 220 7.76 -7.05 18.78
C HIS A 220 9.17 -7.06 18.18
N LEU A 221 9.84 -5.91 18.13
CA LEU A 221 11.12 -5.74 17.42
C LEU A 221 12.30 -5.44 18.35
N GLY A 222 12.04 -5.25 19.64
CA GLY A 222 13.05 -4.96 20.65
C GLY A 222 13.40 -3.47 20.75
N GLU A 223 14.40 -3.16 21.58
CA GLU A 223 14.80 -1.78 21.92
C GLU A 223 15.40 -0.99 20.75
N ARG A 224 15.85 -1.68 19.68
CA ARG A 224 16.33 -1.08 18.44
C ARG A 224 15.89 -1.91 17.25
N PHE A 225 15.39 -1.25 16.20
CA PHE A 225 14.98 -1.92 14.96
C PHE A 225 15.28 -1.07 13.72
N ASP A 226 15.19 -1.70 12.55
CA ASP A 226 15.72 -1.14 11.30
C ASP A 226 14.81 -0.06 10.71
N ILE A 227 13.56 -0.40 10.41
CA ILE A 227 12.67 0.44 9.62
C ILE A 227 11.39 0.72 10.39
N HIS A 228 11.03 2.00 10.52
CA HIS A 228 9.70 2.43 10.90
C HIS A 228 9.08 3.22 9.75
N GLY A 229 7.83 2.94 9.38
CA GLY A 229 7.14 3.77 8.42
C GLY A 229 5.64 3.93 8.58
N GLY A 230 5.06 4.72 7.67
CA GLY A 230 3.63 4.98 7.58
C GLY A 230 3.31 6.06 6.55
N GLY A 231 2.07 6.57 6.55
CA GLY A 231 1.69 7.70 5.71
C GLY A 231 2.49 8.97 6.02
N SER A 232 2.68 9.85 5.02
CA SER A 232 3.41 11.13 5.23
C SER A 232 2.73 12.08 6.24
N ASP A 233 1.44 11.89 6.51
CA ASP A 233 0.70 12.57 7.57
C ASP A 233 1.06 12.09 8.98
N LEU A 234 1.64 10.89 9.11
CA LEU A 234 2.13 10.37 10.40
C LEU A 234 3.49 10.95 10.80
N ILE A 235 4.23 11.59 9.87
CA ILE A 235 5.51 12.28 10.18
C ILE A 235 5.34 13.19 11.40
N PHE A 236 4.24 13.94 11.44
CA PHE A 236 3.90 14.80 12.56
C PHE A 236 2.38 14.89 12.76
N PRO A 237 1.88 14.80 14.01
CA PRO A 237 2.67 14.68 15.24
C PRO A 237 3.09 13.25 15.61
N HIS A 238 2.56 12.23 14.93
CA HIS A 238 2.58 10.85 15.43
C HIS A 238 3.98 10.25 15.59
N HIS A 239 4.73 10.11 14.50
CA HIS A 239 6.07 9.53 14.54
C HIS A 239 7.09 10.41 15.29
N GLU A 240 6.93 11.75 15.29
CA GLU A 240 7.75 12.58 16.18
C GLU A 240 7.47 12.28 17.66
N ALA A 241 6.20 12.14 18.06
CA ALA A 241 5.85 11.75 19.43
C ALA A 241 6.40 10.37 19.80
N GLU A 242 6.44 9.41 18.87
CA GLU A 242 7.05 8.09 19.11
C GLU A 242 8.57 8.15 19.34
N ILE A 243 9.27 9.06 18.67
CA ILE A 243 10.70 9.33 18.93
C ILE A 243 10.87 9.84 20.36
N PHE A 244 10.05 10.82 20.78
CA PHE A 244 10.07 11.32 22.16
C PHE A 244 9.82 10.19 23.16
N GLN A 245 8.75 9.43 22.97
CA GLN A 245 8.37 8.36 23.87
C GLN A 245 9.46 7.28 23.96
N SER A 246 9.86 6.71 22.82
CA SER A 246 10.76 5.56 22.78
C SER A 246 12.18 5.91 23.20
N GLU A 247 12.76 6.98 22.65
CA GLU A 247 14.16 7.33 22.94
C GLU A 247 14.34 7.83 24.38
N CYS A 248 13.35 8.55 24.95
CA CYS A 248 13.40 8.96 26.36
C CYS A 248 13.11 7.80 27.31
N CYS A 249 12.17 6.90 26.96
CA CYS A 249 11.89 5.70 27.75
C CYS A 249 13.11 4.76 27.81
N LEU A 250 13.84 4.56 26.72
CA LEU A 250 15.01 3.68 26.68
C LEU A 250 16.31 4.37 27.10
N GLY A 251 16.41 5.69 26.91
CA GLY A 251 17.61 6.47 27.24
C GLY A 251 18.74 6.33 26.21
N HIS A 252 18.41 5.94 24.97
CA HIS A 252 19.36 5.87 23.88
C HIS A 252 18.73 6.26 22.56
N ASP A 253 19.56 6.76 21.64
CA ASP A 253 19.18 7.02 20.25
C ASP A 253 20.25 6.47 19.28
N PRO A 254 19.88 6.22 18.00
CA PRO A 254 18.49 6.10 17.54
C PRO A 254 17.84 4.79 18.03
N VAL A 255 16.52 4.79 18.27
CA VAL A 255 15.73 3.54 18.42
C VAL A 255 15.43 2.93 17.05
N VAL A 256 15.08 3.77 16.08
CA VAL A 256 14.79 3.39 14.68
C VAL A 256 15.91 3.88 13.76
N GLN A 257 16.47 3.00 12.93
CA GLN A 257 17.56 3.39 12.01
C GLN A 257 17.10 4.20 10.78
N TYR A 258 15.96 3.83 10.19
CA TYR A 258 15.41 4.43 8.97
C TYR A 258 13.92 4.73 9.12
N TRP A 259 13.54 5.98 8.88
CA TRP A 259 12.13 6.40 8.86
C TRP A 259 11.65 6.57 7.42
N ILE A 260 10.64 5.80 6.99
CA ILE A 260 10.13 5.84 5.61
C ILE A 260 8.65 6.21 5.56
N HIS A 261 8.27 7.06 4.60
CA HIS A 261 6.89 7.53 4.52
C HIS A 261 6.35 7.52 3.10
N ASN A 262 5.18 6.92 2.89
CA ASN A 262 4.50 6.97 1.59
C ASN A 262 3.78 8.32 1.39
N GLY A 263 3.67 8.74 0.14
CA GLY A 263 2.92 9.94 -0.26
C GLY A 263 1.42 9.74 -0.13
N MET A 264 0.71 10.86 -0.01
CA MET A 264 -0.76 10.90 0.12
C MET A 264 -1.47 10.61 -1.20
N ILE A 265 -2.73 10.16 -1.10
CA ILE A 265 -3.67 10.12 -2.21
C ILE A 265 -4.53 11.37 -2.20
N ASN A 266 -4.60 12.03 -3.36
CA ASN A 266 -5.57 13.09 -3.68
C ASN A 266 -6.61 12.51 -4.66
N ILE A 267 -7.79 13.12 -4.72
CA ILE A 267 -8.85 12.82 -5.69
C ILE A 267 -9.19 14.12 -6.40
N ASP A 268 -9.08 14.11 -7.73
CA ASP A 268 -9.35 15.26 -8.60
C ASP A 268 -8.65 16.56 -8.14
N GLY A 269 -7.39 16.43 -7.70
CA GLY A 269 -6.57 17.54 -7.21
C GLY A 269 -6.85 17.99 -5.78
N GLU A 270 -7.85 17.43 -5.10
CA GLU A 270 -8.15 17.69 -3.68
C GLU A 270 -7.66 16.56 -2.79
N LYS A 271 -7.20 16.88 -1.58
CA LYS A 271 -6.84 15.85 -0.59
C LYS A 271 -8.09 15.01 -0.26
N MET A 272 -7.96 13.69 -0.30
CA MET A 272 -9.04 12.80 0.11
C MET A 272 -9.39 13.02 1.59
N SER A 273 -10.67 13.27 1.89
CA SER A 273 -11.15 13.30 3.28
C SER A 273 -12.65 13.02 3.35
N LYS A 274 -13.08 12.34 4.42
CA LYS A 274 -14.52 12.12 4.68
C LYS A 274 -15.31 13.42 4.75
N SER A 275 -14.74 14.48 5.29
CA SER A 275 -15.38 15.81 5.41
C SER A 275 -15.68 16.48 4.06
N LEU A 276 -14.92 16.15 3.00
CA LEU A 276 -15.11 16.71 1.66
C LEU A 276 -16.04 15.85 0.79
N GLY A 277 -16.49 14.69 1.27
CA GLY A 277 -17.36 13.79 0.50
C GLY A 277 -16.71 13.13 -0.72
N ASN A 278 -15.41 13.37 -0.95
CA ASN A 278 -14.60 12.76 -2.00
C ASN A 278 -13.88 11.48 -1.52
N PHE A 279 -14.46 10.77 -0.55
CA PHE A 279 -13.86 9.59 0.08
C PHE A 279 -14.36 8.32 -0.60
N TRP A 280 -13.45 7.52 -1.14
CA TRP A 280 -13.76 6.23 -1.76
C TRP A 280 -13.28 5.11 -0.84
N THR A 281 -14.20 4.25 -0.39
CA THR A 281 -13.78 2.99 0.23
C THR A 281 -13.14 2.10 -0.83
N ILE A 282 -12.35 1.12 -0.39
CA ILE A 282 -11.78 0.13 -1.32
C ILE A 282 -12.93 -0.68 -1.93
N SER A 283 -13.86 -1.14 -1.10
CA SER A 283 -15.05 -1.90 -1.53
C SER A 283 -15.85 -1.16 -2.60
N ASP A 284 -16.12 0.14 -2.43
CA ASP A 284 -16.82 0.96 -3.47
C ASP A 284 -16.02 1.04 -4.78
N ALA A 285 -14.69 1.12 -4.70
CA ALA A 285 -13.83 1.15 -5.88
C ALA A 285 -13.83 -0.20 -6.61
N LEU A 286 -13.83 -1.30 -5.86
CA LEU A 286 -13.85 -2.66 -6.40
C LEU A 286 -15.17 -3.04 -7.06
N GLU A 287 -16.27 -2.32 -6.82
CA GLU A 287 -17.51 -2.47 -7.60
C GLU A 287 -17.34 -2.08 -9.08
N ARG A 288 -16.32 -1.29 -9.41
CA ARG A 288 -16.13 -0.67 -10.74
C ARG A 288 -14.79 -0.98 -11.37
N VAL A 289 -13.78 -1.26 -10.56
CA VAL A 289 -12.39 -1.42 -11.00
C VAL A 289 -11.88 -2.76 -10.51
N ASP A 290 -11.31 -3.54 -11.43
CA ASP A 290 -10.65 -4.80 -11.07
C ASP A 290 -9.58 -4.57 -9.98
N PRO A 291 -9.47 -5.44 -8.96
CA PRO A 291 -8.52 -5.23 -7.86
C PRO A 291 -7.06 -5.06 -8.31
N LEU A 292 -6.61 -5.79 -9.33
CA LEU A 292 -5.24 -5.69 -9.82
C LEU A 292 -5.03 -4.45 -10.69
N VAL A 293 -6.08 -3.96 -11.36
CA VAL A 293 -6.06 -2.64 -12.00
C VAL A 293 -5.94 -1.54 -10.95
N LEU A 294 -6.70 -1.61 -9.86
CA LEU A 294 -6.60 -0.64 -8.76
C LEU A 294 -5.20 -0.67 -8.13
N ARG A 295 -4.66 -1.86 -7.89
CA ARG A 295 -3.28 -2.04 -7.43
C ARG A 295 -2.27 -1.41 -8.40
N TYR A 296 -2.37 -1.71 -9.70
CA TYR A 296 -1.51 -1.14 -10.74
C TYR A 296 -1.53 0.39 -10.71
N THR A 297 -2.74 0.96 -10.65
CA THR A 297 -2.99 2.41 -10.57
C THR A 297 -2.23 3.01 -9.40
N LEU A 298 -2.32 2.37 -8.23
CA LEU A 298 -1.69 2.85 -7.01
C LEU A 298 -0.18 2.72 -7.01
N ILE A 299 0.44 1.85 -7.80
CA ILE A 299 1.90 1.66 -7.83
C ILE A 299 2.58 2.37 -9.02
N ASN A 300 1.80 2.97 -9.92
CA ASN A 300 2.29 3.72 -11.09
C ASN A 300 3.07 5.00 -10.71
N ALA A 301 3.06 5.37 -9.43
CA ALA A 301 3.96 6.37 -8.87
C ALA A 301 4.83 5.76 -7.75
N PRO A 302 6.12 6.13 -7.65
CA PRO A 302 6.98 5.70 -6.55
C PRO A 302 6.32 6.01 -5.20
N TYR A 303 6.47 5.13 -4.21
CA TYR A 303 5.66 5.14 -2.97
C TYR A 303 5.62 6.50 -2.25
N ARG A 304 6.70 7.27 -2.29
CA ARG A 304 6.83 8.59 -1.64
C ARG A 304 6.12 9.73 -2.37
N GLN A 305 5.82 9.57 -3.66
CA GLN A 305 5.17 10.60 -4.43
C GLN A 305 3.68 10.64 -4.10
N PRO A 306 3.10 11.83 -3.89
CA PRO A 306 1.65 11.98 -3.89
C PRO A 306 1.07 11.50 -5.21
N VAL A 307 -0.11 10.86 -5.14
CA VAL A 307 -0.82 10.37 -6.33
C VAL A 307 -2.16 11.08 -6.40
N ASP A 308 -2.48 11.60 -7.59
CA ASP A 308 -3.80 12.16 -7.86
C ASP A 308 -4.66 11.11 -8.54
N PHE A 309 -5.52 10.46 -7.77
CA PHE A 309 -6.37 9.37 -8.22
C PHE A 309 -7.55 9.91 -9.01
N ASN A 310 -7.60 9.57 -10.31
CA ASN A 310 -8.63 10.02 -11.24
C ASN A 310 -8.90 8.96 -12.31
N GLN A 311 -9.99 9.14 -13.07
CA GLN A 311 -10.43 8.17 -14.08
C GLN A 311 -9.37 7.91 -15.17
N VAL A 312 -8.63 8.94 -15.59
CA VAL A 312 -7.59 8.78 -16.63
C VAL A 312 -6.50 7.80 -16.20
N MET A 313 -6.11 7.83 -14.92
CA MET A 313 -5.13 6.88 -14.38
C MET A 313 -5.68 5.45 -14.30
N ILE A 314 -6.98 5.29 -14.02
CA ILE A 314 -7.64 3.99 -14.00
C ILE A 314 -7.67 3.42 -15.41
N ASP A 315 -8.17 4.18 -16.39
CA ASP A 315 -8.27 3.75 -17.80
C ASP A 315 -6.90 3.36 -18.37
N ASP A 316 -5.85 4.12 -18.07
CA ASP A 316 -4.48 3.78 -18.48
C ASP A 316 -3.98 2.49 -17.81
N SER A 317 -4.32 2.29 -16.53
CA SER A 317 -3.94 1.09 -15.79
C SER A 317 -4.70 -0.14 -16.27
N GLU A 318 -5.98 -0.03 -16.62
CA GLU A 318 -6.77 -1.10 -17.24
C GLU A 318 -6.12 -1.60 -18.53
N ASN A 319 -5.75 -0.66 -19.40
CA ASN A 319 -5.07 -0.98 -20.65
C ASN A 319 -3.74 -1.71 -20.44
N HIS A 320 -2.93 -1.25 -19.49
CA HIS A 320 -1.63 -1.86 -19.21
C HIS A 320 -1.76 -3.24 -18.54
N GLN A 321 -2.67 -3.35 -17.57
CA GLN A 321 -2.92 -4.57 -16.82
C GLN A 321 -3.55 -5.64 -17.71
N GLY A 322 -4.52 -5.29 -18.56
CA GLY A 322 -5.13 -6.21 -19.52
C GLY A 322 -4.11 -6.76 -20.52
N ARG A 323 -3.22 -5.90 -21.06
CA ARG A 323 -2.13 -6.35 -21.94
C ARG A 323 -1.16 -7.29 -21.23
N LEU A 324 -0.77 -6.96 -20.00
CA LEU A 324 0.12 -7.80 -19.19
C LEU A 324 -0.51 -9.19 -18.98
N LEU A 325 -1.76 -9.22 -18.49
CA LEU A 325 -2.46 -10.46 -18.17
C LEU A 325 -2.73 -11.32 -19.42
N SER A 326 -3.13 -10.70 -20.53
CA SER A 326 -3.37 -11.40 -21.80
C SER A 326 -2.09 -12.06 -22.33
N CYS A 327 -0.97 -11.33 -22.38
CA CYS A 327 0.29 -11.88 -22.90
C CYS A 327 0.85 -12.96 -21.96
N TYR A 328 0.77 -12.72 -20.65
CA TYR A 328 1.18 -13.67 -19.63
C TYR A 328 0.37 -14.97 -19.71
N GLY A 329 -0.96 -14.87 -19.76
CA GLY A 329 -1.85 -16.04 -19.83
C GLY A 329 -1.68 -16.84 -21.12
N GLU A 330 -1.57 -16.18 -22.28
CA GLU A 330 -1.32 -16.86 -23.55
C GLU A 330 0.04 -17.59 -23.54
N GLY A 331 1.09 -16.94 -23.03
CA GLY A 331 2.42 -17.54 -22.89
C GLY A 331 2.43 -18.71 -21.92
N LEU A 332 1.83 -18.54 -20.74
CA LEU A 332 1.74 -19.56 -19.70
C LEU A 332 0.97 -20.79 -20.20
N SER A 333 -0.17 -20.60 -20.85
CA SER A 333 -1.01 -21.68 -21.38
C SER A 333 -0.29 -22.52 -22.44
N ARG A 334 0.49 -21.88 -23.33
CA ARG A 334 1.14 -22.57 -24.45
C ARG A 334 2.51 -23.16 -24.12
N HIS A 335 3.28 -22.50 -23.25
CA HIS A 335 4.70 -22.79 -23.06
C HIS A 335 5.12 -22.93 -21.58
N GLY A 336 4.23 -22.63 -20.63
CA GLY A 336 4.55 -22.66 -19.21
C GLY A 336 5.57 -21.60 -18.77
N ARG A 337 6.11 -21.77 -17.56
CA ARG A 337 7.18 -20.93 -16.99
C ARG A 337 8.55 -21.56 -17.24
N GLY A 338 9.51 -20.76 -17.67
CA GLY A 338 10.89 -21.16 -17.91
C GLY A 338 11.90 -20.26 -17.23
N ASP A 339 13.17 -20.66 -17.24
CA ASP A 339 14.29 -19.82 -16.76
C ASP A 339 14.58 -18.71 -17.77
N TRP A 340 14.68 -17.47 -17.28
CA TRP A 340 14.98 -16.30 -18.10
C TRP A 340 16.48 -15.98 -18.16
N GLY A 341 17.32 -16.60 -17.33
CA GLY A 341 18.74 -16.27 -17.19
C GLY A 341 19.57 -16.47 -18.47
N GLY A 342 19.07 -17.28 -19.42
CA GLY A 342 19.70 -17.51 -20.72
C GLY A 342 19.44 -16.43 -21.79
N PHE A 343 18.58 -15.44 -21.52
CA PHE A 343 18.10 -14.47 -22.51
C PHE A 343 18.60 -13.05 -22.18
N PRO A 344 19.56 -12.50 -22.95
CA PRO A 344 20.16 -11.21 -22.65
C PRO A 344 19.15 -10.06 -22.47
N GLU A 345 18.09 -10.03 -23.28
CA GLU A 345 17.05 -9.01 -23.21
C GLU A 345 16.29 -9.03 -21.88
N LEU A 346 16.01 -10.23 -21.35
CA LEU A 346 15.33 -10.42 -20.06
C LEU A 346 16.27 -10.16 -18.89
N VAL A 347 17.54 -10.58 -18.99
CA VAL A 347 18.58 -10.30 -17.99
C VAL A 347 18.81 -8.79 -17.85
N ASP A 348 18.88 -8.08 -18.97
CA ASP A 348 19.06 -6.63 -18.97
C ASP A 348 17.82 -5.90 -18.40
N ALA A 349 16.61 -6.39 -18.69
CA ALA A 349 15.36 -5.87 -18.10
C ALA A 349 15.30 -6.12 -16.59
N ALA A 350 15.66 -7.33 -16.14
CA ALA A 350 15.77 -7.66 -14.72
C ALA A 350 16.71 -6.68 -14.04
N LYS A 351 17.94 -6.52 -14.55
CA LYS A 351 18.93 -5.61 -13.97
C LYS A 351 18.43 -4.17 -13.84
N ARG A 352 17.77 -3.61 -14.87
CA ARG A 352 17.21 -2.25 -14.81
C ARG A 352 16.10 -2.14 -13.76
N LEU A 353 15.25 -3.15 -13.65
CA LEU A 353 14.24 -3.22 -12.60
C LEU A 353 14.87 -3.29 -11.22
N GLU A 354 15.84 -4.19 -11.01
CA GLU A 354 16.56 -4.33 -9.75
C GLU A 354 17.28 -3.04 -9.37
N ASP A 355 17.87 -2.33 -10.33
CA ASP A 355 18.52 -1.04 -10.12
C ASP A 355 17.52 0.04 -9.65
N GLY A 356 16.31 0.04 -10.22
CA GLY A 356 15.22 0.91 -9.79
C GLY A 356 14.69 0.57 -8.40
N MET A 357 14.46 -0.71 -8.12
CA MET A 357 13.96 -1.17 -6.83
C MET A 357 15.00 -0.99 -5.71
N ASN A 358 16.29 -1.16 -6.01
CA ASN A 358 17.40 -0.82 -5.11
C ASN A 358 17.57 0.68 -4.89
N ASP A 359 16.98 1.54 -5.73
CA ASP A 359 17.00 2.99 -5.58
C ASP A 359 15.70 3.53 -4.97
N ASP A 360 15.46 3.21 -3.69
CA ASP A 360 14.29 3.67 -2.91
C ASP A 360 12.97 3.11 -3.48
N PHE A 361 12.96 1.80 -3.78
CA PHE A 361 11.77 1.04 -4.17
C PHE A 361 10.99 1.68 -5.34
N ASN A 362 11.72 2.06 -6.40
CA ASN A 362 11.15 2.82 -7.50
C ASN A 362 10.26 1.95 -8.42
N THR A 363 9.00 1.79 -8.03
CA THR A 363 7.99 1.01 -8.76
C THR A 363 7.75 1.52 -10.18
N ARG A 364 7.94 2.82 -10.45
CA ARG A 364 7.76 3.37 -11.81
C ARG A 364 8.77 2.78 -12.78
N VAL A 365 10.02 2.62 -12.36
CA VAL A 365 11.06 1.96 -13.18
C VAL A 365 10.72 0.49 -13.38
N ALA A 366 10.30 -0.20 -12.32
CA ALA A 366 9.90 -1.60 -12.41
C ALA A 366 8.74 -1.81 -13.41
N LEU A 367 7.72 -0.96 -13.38
CA LEU A 367 6.60 -1.00 -14.31
C LEU A 367 7.01 -0.76 -15.77
N VAL A 368 7.97 0.13 -16.03
CA VAL A 368 8.51 0.32 -17.40
C VAL A 368 9.09 -0.99 -17.93
N GLU A 369 9.89 -1.68 -17.11
CA GLU A 369 10.49 -2.96 -17.53
C GLU A 369 9.44 -4.06 -17.68
N VAL A 370 8.43 -4.12 -16.80
CA VAL A 370 7.29 -5.04 -16.95
C VAL A 370 6.55 -4.82 -18.27
N GLN A 371 6.26 -3.56 -18.62
CA GLN A 371 5.61 -3.23 -19.90
C GLN A 371 6.50 -3.60 -21.10
N ALA A 372 7.81 -3.38 -21.01
CA ALA A 372 8.77 -3.75 -22.05
C ALA A 372 8.82 -5.27 -22.27
N VAL A 373 8.88 -6.07 -21.20
CA VAL A 373 8.90 -7.54 -21.30
C VAL A 373 7.55 -8.07 -21.78
N ALA A 374 6.42 -7.53 -21.32
CA ALA A 374 5.10 -7.92 -21.83
C ALA A 374 4.96 -7.64 -23.34
N LYS A 375 5.45 -6.47 -23.80
CA LYS A 375 5.48 -6.14 -25.24
C LYS A 375 6.39 -7.09 -26.02
N TRP A 376 7.57 -7.41 -25.48
CA TRP A 376 8.49 -8.35 -26.11
C TRP A 376 7.85 -9.74 -26.24
N LEU A 377 7.24 -10.24 -25.16
CA LEU A 377 6.51 -11.52 -25.14
C LEU A 377 5.40 -11.53 -26.19
N ARG A 378 4.61 -10.45 -26.30
CA ARG A 378 3.58 -10.34 -27.33
C ARG A 378 4.13 -10.51 -28.74
N VAL A 379 5.26 -9.89 -29.05
CA VAL A 379 5.92 -10.03 -30.36
C VAL A 379 6.35 -11.47 -30.60
N GLN A 380 6.97 -12.12 -29.62
CA GLN A 380 7.40 -13.52 -29.75
C GLN A 380 6.20 -14.46 -29.99
N LEU A 381 5.11 -14.28 -29.26
CA LEU A 381 3.88 -15.07 -29.43
C LEU A 381 3.29 -14.91 -30.84
N GLN A 382 3.30 -13.69 -31.39
CA GLN A 382 2.78 -13.39 -32.73
C GLN A 382 3.69 -13.89 -33.85
N SER A 383 5.02 -13.81 -33.68
CA SER A 383 5.98 -14.22 -34.72
C SER A 383 6.34 -15.70 -34.68
N GLY A 384 5.83 -16.47 -33.71
CA GLY A 384 6.26 -17.86 -33.50
C GLY A 384 7.72 -17.94 -33.05
N GLY A 385 8.10 -17.08 -32.09
CA GLY A 385 9.44 -17.03 -31.52
C GLY A 385 9.84 -18.32 -30.80
N PRO A 386 11.11 -18.46 -30.38
CA PRO A 386 11.60 -19.65 -29.69
C PRO A 386 10.83 -19.92 -28.39
N GLU A 387 10.44 -21.17 -28.18
CA GLU A 387 9.67 -21.62 -27.00
C GLU A 387 10.39 -21.32 -25.69
N GLU A 388 11.71 -21.52 -25.63
CA GLU A 388 12.51 -21.22 -24.43
C GLU A 388 12.50 -19.72 -24.12
N GLY A 389 12.48 -18.86 -25.14
CA GLY A 389 12.41 -17.42 -24.97
C GLY A 389 11.05 -16.97 -24.44
N ILE A 390 9.97 -17.55 -24.96
CA ILE A 390 8.60 -17.28 -24.52
C ILE A 390 8.41 -17.71 -23.06
N SER A 391 8.73 -18.97 -22.75
CA SER A 391 8.66 -19.50 -21.37
C SER A 391 9.57 -18.73 -20.41
N GLY A 392 10.76 -18.31 -20.84
CA GLY A 392 11.63 -17.41 -20.08
C GLY A 392 10.95 -16.08 -19.75
N ALA A 393 10.31 -15.40 -20.71
CA ALA A 393 9.59 -14.16 -20.42
C ALA A 393 8.38 -14.37 -19.50
N VAL A 394 7.67 -15.50 -19.60
CA VAL A 394 6.61 -15.87 -18.63
C VAL A 394 7.20 -16.02 -17.23
N GLY A 395 8.36 -16.68 -17.09
CA GLY A 395 9.09 -16.79 -15.82
C GLY A 395 9.51 -15.43 -15.27
N TRP A 396 10.06 -14.56 -16.11
CA TRP A 396 10.44 -13.19 -15.74
C TRP A 396 9.22 -12.38 -15.27
N ILE A 397 8.11 -12.41 -16.01
CA ILE A 397 6.87 -11.70 -15.66
C ILE A 397 6.30 -12.23 -14.35
N SER A 398 6.29 -13.55 -14.15
CA SER A 398 5.89 -14.15 -12.89
C SER A 398 6.70 -13.62 -11.72
N GLU A 399 8.03 -13.63 -11.85
CA GLU A 399 8.93 -13.24 -10.76
C GLU A 399 8.80 -11.75 -10.42
N PHE A 400 8.82 -10.88 -11.42
CA PHE A 400 8.88 -9.44 -11.17
C PHE A 400 7.51 -8.76 -11.15
N ALA A 401 6.62 -9.05 -12.09
CA ALA A 401 5.28 -8.47 -12.07
C ALA A 401 4.41 -9.18 -11.02
N GLY A 402 4.49 -10.51 -10.91
CA GLY A 402 3.75 -11.30 -9.93
C GLY A 402 4.33 -11.19 -8.53
N ASP A 403 5.50 -11.78 -8.28
CA ASP A 403 6.00 -11.97 -6.91
C ASP A 403 6.48 -10.67 -6.25
N VAL A 404 7.13 -9.78 -7.02
CA VAL A 404 7.64 -8.49 -6.48
C VAL A 404 6.56 -7.41 -6.46
N LEU A 405 5.83 -7.21 -7.58
CA LEU A 405 4.85 -6.12 -7.69
C LEU A 405 3.42 -6.53 -7.36
N GLY A 406 3.11 -7.82 -7.21
CA GLY A 406 1.76 -8.31 -6.86
C GLY A 406 0.70 -8.10 -7.95
N LEU A 407 1.11 -7.96 -9.22
CA LEU A 407 0.24 -7.59 -10.34
C LEU A 407 -0.38 -8.77 -11.08
N LEU A 408 -0.15 -10.01 -10.65
CA LEU A 408 -0.67 -11.19 -11.32
C LEU A 408 -1.57 -11.99 -10.36
N PRO A 409 -2.69 -12.55 -10.85
CA PRO A 409 -3.34 -13.67 -10.19
C PRO A 409 -2.41 -14.88 -10.14
N THR A 410 -2.83 -15.92 -9.43
CA THR A 410 -2.12 -17.20 -9.45
C THR A 410 -2.16 -17.84 -10.85
N ASP A 411 -1.17 -18.68 -11.17
CA ASP A 411 -1.17 -19.43 -12.43
C ASP A 411 -2.45 -20.22 -12.66
N ILE A 412 -3.01 -20.79 -11.59
CA ILE A 412 -4.24 -21.60 -11.66
C ILE A 412 -5.40 -20.72 -12.10
N GLU A 413 -5.54 -19.54 -11.51
CA GLU A 413 -6.58 -18.57 -11.89
C GLU A 413 -6.38 -18.09 -13.32
N VAL A 414 -5.15 -17.74 -13.71
CA VAL A 414 -4.83 -17.31 -15.08
C VAL A 414 -5.17 -18.40 -16.09
N LEU A 415 -4.77 -19.65 -15.86
CA LEU A 415 -5.05 -20.76 -16.76
C LEU A 415 -6.56 -21.04 -16.86
N ALA A 416 -7.29 -20.99 -15.75
CA ALA A 416 -8.74 -21.12 -15.73
C ALA A 416 -9.44 -20.00 -16.52
N MET A 417 -8.96 -18.75 -16.41
CA MET A 417 -9.44 -17.63 -17.22
C MET A 417 -9.14 -17.82 -18.72
N MET A 418 -7.99 -18.39 -19.06
CA MET A 418 -7.66 -18.66 -20.47
C MET A 418 -8.54 -19.78 -21.05
N GLU A 419 -8.82 -20.82 -20.27
CA GLU A 419 -9.71 -21.92 -20.67
C GLU A 419 -11.15 -21.43 -20.88
N SER A 420 -11.70 -20.66 -19.94
CA SER A 420 -13.05 -20.10 -20.09
C SER A 420 -13.16 -19.15 -21.28
N ASN A 421 -12.16 -18.29 -21.50
CA ASN A 421 -12.13 -17.42 -22.67
C ASN A 421 -12.06 -18.20 -23.98
N GLN A 422 -11.35 -19.34 -24.00
CA GLN A 422 -11.29 -20.21 -25.17
C GLN A 422 -12.64 -20.90 -25.42
N GLU A 423 -13.34 -21.37 -24.38
CA GLU A 423 -14.70 -21.93 -24.52
C GLU A 423 -15.69 -20.92 -25.10
N VAL A 424 -15.71 -19.69 -24.55
CA VAL A 424 -16.55 -18.60 -25.06
C VAL A 424 -16.19 -18.28 -26.51
N LYS A 425 -14.89 -18.24 -26.84
CA LYS A 425 -14.41 -18.01 -28.20
C LYS A 425 -14.90 -19.07 -29.16
N GLU A 426 -14.83 -20.34 -28.79
CA GLU A 426 -15.32 -21.46 -29.61
C GLU A 426 -16.84 -21.42 -29.79
N GLU A 427 -17.59 -21.00 -28.77
CA GLU A 427 -19.05 -20.84 -28.84
C GLU A 427 -19.46 -19.75 -29.85
N ILE A 428 -18.81 -18.57 -29.80
CA ILE A 428 -19.19 -17.43 -30.64
C ILE A 428 -18.52 -17.44 -32.03
N ALA A 429 -17.42 -18.18 -32.21
CA ALA A 429 -16.63 -18.18 -33.45
C ALA A 429 -17.46 -18.38 -34.72
N PRO A 430 -18.40 -19.35 -34.83
CA PRO A 430 -19.19 -19.53 -36.05
C PRO A 430 -20.02 -18.31 -36.43
N ARG A 431 -20.57 -17.59 -35.43
CA ARG A 431 -21.33 -16.36 -35.65
C ARG A 431 -20.42 -15.21 -36.03
N VAL A 432 -19.30 -15.05 -35.35
CA VAL A 432 -18.31 -14.00 -35.63
C VAL A 432 -17.74 -14.16 -37.04
N GLU A 433 -17.37 -15.37 -37.45
CA GLU A 433 -16.87 -15.66 -38.79
C GLU A 433 -17.92 -15.38 -39.87
N SER A 434 -19.20 -15.71 -39.62
CA SER A 434 -20.30 -15.37 -40.52
C SER A 434 -20.47 -13.85 -40.66
N LEU A 435 -20.40 -13.11 -39.56
CA LEU A 435 -20.50 -11.65 -39.56
C LEU A 435 -19.31 -11.00 -40.26
N LEU A 436 -18.08 -11.50 -40.05
CA LEU A 436 -16.89 -11.01 -40.72
C LEU A 436 -16.95 -11.22 -42.24
N ALA A 437 -17.45 -12.39 -42.69
CA ALA A 437 -17.67 -12.65 -44.11
C ALA A 437 -18.71 -11.69 -44.70
N GLU A 438 -19.84 -11.47 -44.01
CA GLU A 438 -20.87 -10.52 -44.44
C GLU A 438 -20.33 -9.08 -44.48
N ARG A 439 -19.51 -8.69 -43.50
CA ARG A 439 -18.85 -7.39 -43.46
C ARG A 439 -17.91 -7.19 -44.65
N GLU A 440 -17.16 -8.21 -45.03
CA GLU A 440 -16.26 -8.16 -46.18
C GLU A 440 -17.04 -8.04 -47.50
N ASP A 441 -18.15 -8.77 -47.66
CA ASP A 441 -19.05 -8.63 -48.80
C ASP A 441 -19.68 -7.22 -48.87
N ALA A 442 -20.07 -6.65 -47.73
CA ALA A 442 -20.56 -5.27 -47.63
C ALA A 442 -19.48 -4.26 -48.05
N ARG A 443 -18.23 -4.42 -47.59
CA ARG A 443 -17.09 -3.57 -48.01
C ARG A 443 -16.82 -3.68 -49.51
N ASN A 444 -16.82 -4.90 -50.06
CA ASN A 444 -16.59 -5.16 -51.48
C ASN A 444 -17.69 -4.57 -52.38
N SER A 445 -18.93 -4.58 -51.91
CA SER A 445 -20.07 -3.94 -52.57
C SER A 445 -20.20 -2.43 -52.28
N LYS A 446 -19.30 -1.86 -51.46
CA LYS A 446 -19.28 -0.46 -51.00
C LYS A 446 -20.51 -0.06 -50.17
N ASP A 447 -21.15 -1.02 -49.51
CA ASP A 447 -22.17 -0.79 -48.50
C ASP A 447 -21.50 -0.53 -47.14
N TRP A 448 -21.02 0.70 -46.96
CA TRP A 448 -20.35 1.12 -45.73
C TRP A 448 -21.29 1.13 -44.53
N GLY A 449 -22.59 1.38 -44.75
CA GLY A 449 -23.59 1.38 -43.67
C GLY A 449 -23.74 0.00 -43.06
N ARG A 450 -23.91 -1.04 -43.89
CA ARG A 450 -23.99 -2.42 -43.41
C ARG A 450 -22.68 -2.88 -42.77
N ALA A 451 -21.53 -2.47 -43.31
CA ALA A 451 -20.23 -2.82 -42.73
C ALA A 451 -20.02 -2.22 -41.32
N ASP A 452 -20.51 -1.00 -41.07
CA ASP A 452 -20.48 -0.36 -39.74
C ASP A 452 -21.48 -1.01 -38.78
N GLU A 453 -22.71 -1.34 -39.22
CA GLU A 453 -23.68 -2.07 -38.40
C GLU A 453 -23.13 -3.41 -37.90
N ILE A 454 -22.45 -4.17 -38.77
CA ILE A 454 -21.85 -5.45 -38.40
C ILE A 454 -20.68 -5.25 -37.44
N ARG A 455 -19.87 -4.19 -37.61
CA ARG A 455 -18.80 -3.86 -36.66
C ARG A 455 -19.38 -3.60 -35.27
N ASP A 456 -20.49 -2.87 -35.18
CA ASP A 456 -21.14 -2.55 -33.92
C ASP A 456 -21.81 -3.80 -33.31
N GLU A 457 -22.34 -4.73 -34.12
CA GLU A 457 -22.83 -6.04 -33.66
C GLU A 457 -21.70 -6.89 -33.07
N LEU A 458 -20.54 -6.94 -33.75
CA LEU A 458 -19.34 -7.63 -33.23
C LEU A 458 -18.86 -7.00 -31.93
N ALA A 459 -18.81 -5.66 -31.84
CA ALA A 459 -18.46 -4.97 -30.61
C ALA A 459 -19.44 -5.27 -29.46
N GLY A 460 -20.75 -5.36 -29.76
CA GLY A 460 -21.77 -5.77 -28.79
C GLY A 460 -21.64 -7.20 -28.29
N MET A 461 -20.91 -8.06 -29.01
CA MET A 461 -20.53 -9.42 -28.59
C MET A 461 -19.20 -9.46 -27.82
N GLY A 462 -18.60 -8.30 -27.51
CA GLY A 462 -17.27 -8.21 -26.90
C GLY A 462 -16.13 -8.57 -27.87
N VAL A 463 -16.36 -8.48 -29.18
CA VAL A 463 -15.38 -8.86 -30.21
C VAL A 463 -14.73 -7.62 -30.81
N VAL A 464 -13.40 -7.57 -30.69
CA VAL A 464 -12.56 -6.56 -31.36
C VAL A 464 -11.99 -7.16 -32.64
N VAL A 465 -12.26 -6.49 -33.76
CA VAL A 465 -11.80 -6.89 -35.10
C VAL A 465 -10.57 -6.07 -35.50
N GLU A 466 -9.53 -6.75 -35.97
CA GLU A 466 -8.31 -6.14 -36.52
C GLU A 466 -8.19 -6.49 -38.02
N ASP A 467 -8.37 -5.49 -38.89
CA ASP A 467 -8.23 -5.67 -40.34
C ASP A 467 -6.74 -5.72 -40.71
N GLY A 468 -6.28 -6.85 -41.28
CA GLY A 468 -4.90 -7.05 -41.73
C GLY A 468 -4.78 -7.28 -43.25
N PRO A 469 -3.55 -7.28 -43.80
CA PRO A 469 -3.30 -7.54 -45.23
C PRO A 469 -3.74 -8.93 -45.70
N GLU A 470 -3.81 -9.90 -44.78
CA GLU A 470 -4.21 -11.30 -45.04
C GLU A 470 -5.66 -11.60 -44.66
N GLY A 471 -6.42 -10.59 -44.22
CA GLY A 471 -7.80 -10.73 -43.75
C GLY A 471 -8.02 -10.13 -42.36
N ALA A 472 -9.27 -10.17 -41.89
CA ALA A 472 -9.63 -9.72 -40.55
C ALA A 472 -9.34 -10.81 -39.50
N SER A 473 -8.59 -10.47 -38.46
CA SER A 473 -8.46 -11.28 -37.24
C SER A 473 -9.34 -10.68 -36.13
N TRP A 474 -9.62 -11.46 -35.08
CA TRP A 474 -10.44 -10.98 -33.97
C TRP A 474 -10.02 -11.55 -32.62
N ARG A 475 -10.31 -10.79 -31.56
CA ARG A 475 -10.14 -11.21 -30.15
C ARG A 475 -11.39 -10.85 -29.33
N ILE A 476 -11.56 -11.53 -28.20
CA ILE A 476 -12.53 -11.18 -27.17
C ILE A 476 -11.86 -10.16 -26.24
N GLU A 477 -12.61 -9.13 -25.85
CA GLU A 477 -12.20 -8.13 -24.86
C GLU A 477 -12.61 -8.52 -23.45
#